data_AF-A0A286E4A3-F1
#
_entry.id   AF-A0A286E4A3-F1
#
_cell.length_a   1.000
_cell.length_b   1.000
_cell.length_c   1.000
_cell.angle_alpha   90.00
_cell.angle_beta   90.00
_cell.angle_gamma   90.00
#
_symmetry.space_group_name_H-M   'P 1'
#
loop_
_entity.id
_entity.type
_entity.pdbx_description
1 polymer ?
#
loop_
_entity_poly.entity_id
_entity_poly.type
_entity_poly.pdbx_seq_one_letter_code
_entity_poly.pdbx_strand_id
1 'polypeptide(L)'
;MKLKQAKKSLAKLFAQAQGKTWDNLTLRQITLHKCKKNKKKQSFVFNIKTEWEIASANSAVSGNLKSAALPEKAAVQPPPVAEQDDKHHDLLQQIQQLKSQITALKNENTQRQNKISTLNSENNKLKQQLNRMHDLKNENNHLKQSVHYLTEKRDKHQQIVAQKDEVIAQIKQEMYEMKQAAQQNFVPQYTPPKPKETALLQFGQEVDLYENEILSFTRKALEFALKNHTYDKSRYRHVLEDVLQANPLERDVRAEKEREFHKIMHTYHRMDNATRQALSKFGFTLNEQSVHHKIVFMQQTRYTFTISKTGSDIHGGKNCARNVSRFLF
;
A
#
# COMPACT_ATOMS: atom_id res chain seq x y z
N MET A 1 -16.50 -26.02 16.57
CA MET A 1 -17.10 -25.76 17.90
C MET A 1 -16.84 -24.36 18.48
N LYS A 2 -15.62 -23.81 18.37
CA LYS A 2 -15.23 -22.55 19.05
C LYS A 2 -16.02 -21.29 18.65
N LEU A 3 -16.48 -21.16 17.39
CA LEU A 3 -17.25 -20.00 16.92
C LEU A 3 -18.69 -19.93 17.48
N LYS A 4 -19.33 -21.08 17.71
CA LYS A 4 -20.66 -21.16 18.33
C LYS A 4 -20.59 -20.79 19.82
N GLN A 5 -19.52 -21.18 20.51
CA GLN A 5 -19.28 -20.80 21.91
C GLN A 5 -18.99 -19.31 22.05
N ALA A 6 -18.18 -18.72 21.17
CA ALA A 6 -17.88 -17.28 21.19
C ALA A 6 -19.14 -16.41 20.98
N LYS A 7 -20.02 -16.80 20.04
CA LYS A 7 -21.29 -16.08 19.80
C LYS A 7 -22.25 -16.19 20.99
N LYS A 8 -22.28 -17.33 21.67
CA LYS A 8 -23.13 -17.56 22.85
C LYS A 8 -22.64 -16.73 24.06
N SER A 9 -21.33 -16.60 24.24
CA SER A 9 -20.73 -15.79 25.31
C SER A 9 -20.92 -14.28 25.08
N LEU A 10 -20.79 -13.81 23.83
CA LEU A 10 -21.04 -12.42 23.46
C LEU A 10 -22.51 -12.03 23.65
N ALA A 11 -23.44 -12.92 23.29
CA ALA A 11 -24.87 -12.71 23.52
C ALA A 11 -25.23 -12.66 25.01
N LYS A 12 -24.53 -13.44 25.85
CA LYS A 12 -24.74 -13.47 27.31
C LYS A 12 -24.23 -12.18 27.99
N LEU A 13 -23.09 -11.66 27.53
CA LEU A 13 -22.53 -10.39 28.00
C LEU A 13 -23.38 -9.19 27.60
N PHE A 14 -23.99 -9.22 26.41
CA PHE A 14 -24.88 -8.15 25.95
C PHE A 14 -26.20 -8.10 26.75
N ALA A 15 -26.74 -9.26 27.13
CA ALA A 15 -27.93 -9.36 27.98
C ALA A 15 -27.69 -8.93 29.44
N GLN A 16 -26.44 -9.03 29.93
CA GLN A 16 -26.05 -8.55 31.25
C GLN A 16 -25.89 -7.03 31.31
N ALA A 17 -25.56 -6.39 30.17
CA ALA A 17 -25.38 -4.94 30.07
C ALA A 17 -26.72 -4.17 29.91
N GLN A 18 -27.80 -4.86 29.56
CA GLN A 18 -29.13 -4.27 29.41
C GLN A 18 -30.12 -5.14 30.17
N GLY A 19 -30.33 -4.84 31.45
CA GLY A 19 -31.11 -5.67 32.37
C GLY A 19 -32.59 -5.79 32.01
N LYS A 20 -32.94 -6.60 30.99
CA LYS A 20 -34.28 -7.14 30.73
C LYS A 20 -34.19 -8.51 30.04
N THR A 21 -35.05 -9.42 30.50
CA THR A 21 -35.24 -10.79 30.02
C THR A 21 -35.94 -10.82 28.66
N TRP A 22 -35.62 -11.85 27.86
CA TRP A 22 -36.28 -12.14 26.59
C TRP A 22 -37.65 -12.75 26.82
N ASP A 23 -38.67 -12.14 26.24
CA ASP A 23 -39.84 -12.86 25.74
C ASP A 23 -40.04 -12.53 24.26
N ASN A 24 -40.41 -13.57 23.52
CA ASN A 24 -40.57 -13.63 22.07
C ASN A 24 -41.58 -12.60 21.54
N LEU A 25 -41.32 -11.97 20.38
CA LEU A 25 -42.06 -12.24 19.14
C LEU A 25 -41.62 -11.35 17.95
N THR A 26 -41.58 -12.02 16.78
CA THR A 26 -41.80 -11.55 15.41
C THR A 26 -40.83 -10.59 14.69
N LEU A 27 -40.03 -11.23 13.83
CA LEU A 27 -39.71 -10.81 12.46
C LEU A 27 -40.76 -9.88 11.82
N ARG A 28 -40.36 -8.66 11.44
CA ARG A 28 -40.67 -8.04 10.14
C ARG A 28 -39.83 -6.77 9.88
N GLN A 29 -39.18 -6.80 8.72
CA GLN A 29 -38.71 -5.68 7.89
C GLN A 29 -37.51 -4.84 8.34
N ILE A 30 -36.36 -5.27 7.83
CA ILE A 30 -35.24 -4.41 7.44
C ILE A 30 -35.66 -3.62 6.21
N THR A 31 -35.56 -2.29 6.25
CA THR A 31 -35.30 -1.50 5.04
C THR A 31 -34.34 -0.37 5.39
N LEU A 32 -33.16 -0.43 4.77
CA LEU A 32 -32.12 0.59 4.79
C LEU A 32 -32.66 1.92 4.28
N HIS A 33 -32.29 3.03 4.93
CA HIS A 33 -31.88 4.24 4.20
C HIS A 33 -30.76 4.98 4.95
N LYS A 34 -29.59 5.01 4.31
CA LYS A 34 -28.45 5.88 4.62
C LYS A 34 -28.92 7.33 4.67
N CYS A 35 -28.75 8.01 5.80
CA CYS A 35 -28.99 9.46 5.87
C CYS A 35 -27.67 10.24 5.88
N LYS A 36 -27.69 11.28 5.04
CA LYS A 36 -26.59 12.11 4.55
C LYS A 36 -26.01 13.02 5.64
N LYS A 37 -24.72 13.33 5.45
CA LYS A 37 -24.06 14.51 6.01
C LYS A 37 -24.84 15.80 5.67
N ASN A 38 -24.89 16.66 6.68
CA ASN A 38 -24.70 18.11 6.65
C ASN A 38 -25.88 19.10 6.56
N LYS A 39 -25.71 20.15 7.37
CA LYS A 39 -26.36 21.48 7.40
C LYS A 39 -27.77 21.56 7.99
N LYS A 40 -27.84 22.04 9.23
CA LYS A 40 -28.47 23.34 9.56
C LYS A 40 -28.15 23.73 11.01
N LYS A 41 -27.61 24.95 11.15
CA LYS A 41 -27.67 25.74 12.38
C LYS A 41 -29.13 25.82 12.83
N GLN A 42 -29.45 25.41 14.05
CA GLN A 42 -30.57 26.00 14.78
C GLN A 42 -30.17 26.18 16.24
N SER A 43 -30.42 27.41 16.66
CA SER A 43 -30.24 28.05 17.94
C SER A 43 -30.95 27.31 19.07
N PHE A 44 -30.19 27.07 20.14
CA PHE A 44 -30.69 26.76 21.47
C PHE A 44 -31.27 28.07 22.06
N VAL A 45 -32.58 28.10 22.30
CA VAL A 45 -33.20 29.10 23.16
C VAL A 45 -33.26 28.49 24.55
N PHE A 46 -32.34 28.88 25.43
CA PHE A 46 -32.49 28.68 26.86
C PHE A 46 -32.95 30.01 27.45
N ASN A 47 -34.19 30.02 27.92
CA ASN A 47 -34.83 31.15 28.54
C ASN A 47 -34.34 31.21 29.99
N ILE A 48 -33.46 32.17 30.31
CA ILE A 48 -33.14 32.52 31.69
C ILE A 48 -33.55 33.98 31.88
N LYS A 49 -34.67 34.12 32.60
CA LYS A 49 -35.23 35.37 33.06
C LYS A 49 -34.42 35.83 34.27
N THR A 50 -33.61 36.86 34.09
CA THR A 50 -33.04 37.65 35.19
C THR A 50 -33.01 39.12 34.78
N GLU A 51 -34.12 39.81 35.04
CA GLU A 51 -34.12 41.27 35.15
C GLU A 51 -33.64 41.60 36.57
N TRP A 52 -32.54 42.34 36.70
CA TRP A 52 -32.27 43.20 37.85
C TRP A 52 -31.17 44.20 37.48
N GLU A 53 -31.60 45.33 36.92
CA GLU A 53 -30.94 46.64 36.89
C GLU A 53 -32.01 47.56 36.28
N ILE A 54 -32.46 48.63 36.93
CA ILE A 54 -31.69 49.86 37.09
C ILE A 54 -32.23 50.63 38.31
N ALA A 55 -31.32 50.93 39.23
CA ALA A 55 -31.41 52.09 40.09
C ALA A 55 -31.25 53.35 39.22
N SER A 56 -32.36 54.03 38.92
CA SER A 56 -32.36 55.44 38.51
C SER A 56 -33.75 56.03 38.76
N ALA A 57 -34.08 56.17 40.03
CA ALA A 57 -35.19 56.98 40.50
C ALA A 57 -34.66 57.91 41.60
N ASN A 58 -33.95 58.95 41.16
CA ASN A 58 -33.76 60.21 41.90
C ASN A 58 -33.37 61.30 40.89
N SER A 59 -34.28 61.57 39.96
CA SER A 59 -34.26 62.70 39.02
C SER A 59 -35.70 63.17 38.75
N ALA A 60 -36.49 63.33 39.81
CA ALA A 60 -37.86 63.79 39.68
C ALA A 60 -38.36 64.57 40.92
N VAL A 61 -37.55 65.47 41.50
CA VAL A 61 -38.04 66.65 42.24
C VAL A 61 -36.94 67.74 42.22
N SER A 62 -36.81 68.47 41.11
CA SER A 62 -36.18 69.79 41.10
C SER A 62 -36.63 70.51 39.84
N GLY A 63 -37.64 71.37 39.96
CA GLY A 63 -38.13 72.14 38.82
C GLY A 63 -39.55 72.67 39.01
N ASN A 64 -39.75 73.53 40.01
CA ASN A 64 -40.64 74.70 39.98
C ASN A 64 -40.99 75.14 41.41
N LEU A 65 -40.17 76.01 41.98
CA LEU A 65 -40.67 77.01 42.91
C LEU A 65 -40.38 78.37 42.26
N LYS A 66 -41.40 78.88 41.57
CA LYS A 66 -41.47 80.25 41.10
C LYS A 66 -41.39 81.19 42.30
N SER A 67 -40.53 82.17 42.15
CA SER A 67 -40.39 83.40 42.93
C SER A 67 -41.65 84.28 42.91
N ALA A 68 -41.76 85.12 43.95
CA ALA A 68 -42.54 86.36 44.09
C ALA A 68 -44.04 86.19 44.42
N ALA A 69 -44.66 86.90 45.37
CA ALA A 69 -44.26 88.04 46.20
C ALA A 69 -45.11 88.05 47.50
N LEU A 70 -44.54 88.47 48.63
CA LEU A 70 -45.27 88.88 49.83
C LEU A 70 -45.23 90.41 49.93
N PRO A 71 -46.33 91.09 50.32
CA PRO A 71 -46.38 92.53 50.38
C PRO A 71 -45.68 93.08 51.62
N GLU A 72 -44.83 94.06 51.34
CA GLU A 72 -44.71 95.38 51.95
C GLU A 72 -44.97 95.56 53.47
N LYS A 73 -43.92 96.06 54.12
CA LYS A 73 -43.81 96.44 55.53
C LYS A 73 -44.82 97.50 55.95
N ALA A 74 -45.44 97.30 57.11
CA ALA A 74 -45.94 98.38 57.96
C ALA A 74 -45.03 98.52 59.19
N ALA A 75 -44.61 99.75 59.45
CA ALA A 75 -43.65 100.15 60.47
C ALA A 75 -44.21 100.05 61.88
N VAL A 76 -43.44 99.50 62.81
CA VAL A 76 -43.55 99.75 64.25
C VAL A 76 -42.14 99.92 64.81
N GLN A 77 -41.92 101.03 65.51
CA GLN A 77 -40.65 101.43 66.14
C GLN A 77 -40.27 100.51 67.32
N PRO A 78 -38.99 100.38 67.67
CA PRO A 78 -38.53 99.49 68.74
C PRO A 78 -38.54 100.19 70.10
N PRO A 79 -38.81 99.47 71.21
CA PRO A 79 -38.31 99.83 72.53
C PRO A 79 -37.22 98.85 73.01
N PRO A 80 -36.43 99.25 74.03
CA PRO A 80 -35.05 98.81 74.25
C PRO A 80 -34.99 97.53 75.07
N VAL A 81 -33.83 96.86 75.12
CA VAL A 81 -33.16 96.31 76.34
C VAL A 81 -32.02 95.38 75.91
N ALA A 82 -30.80 95.83 76.18
CA ALA A 82 -29.51 95.30 75.75
C ALA A 82 -29.04 94.03 76.49
N GLU A 83 -29.87 92.98 76.57
CA GLU A 83 -29.48 91.70 77.22
C GLU A 83 -29.96 90.41 76.49
N GLN A 84 -30.71 90.54 75.39
CA GLN A 84 -31.16 89.40 74.56
C GLN A 84 -30.34 89.18 73.27
N ASP A 85 -29.60 90.20 72.81
CA ASP A 85 -28.84 90.14 71.56
C ASP A 85 -27.61 89.23 71.63
N ASP A 86 -26.95 89.10 72.78
CA ASP A 86 -25.78 88.23 72.94
C ASP A 86 -26.17 86.74 72.87
N LYS A 87 -27.31 86.34 73.46
CA LYS A 87 -27.81 84.96 73.39
C LYS A 87 -28.31 84.62 71.98
N HIS A 88 -28.94 85.58 71.29
CA HIS A 88 -29.40 85.39 69.92
C HIS A 88 -28.22 85.34 68.94
N HIS A 89 -27.17 86.14 69.16
CA HIS A 89 -25.92 86.09 68.41
C HIS A 89 -25.18 84.77 68.60
N ASP A 90 -25.08 84.27 69.84
CA ASP A 90 -24.49 82.95 70.15
C ASP A 90 -25.29 81.80 69.51
N LEU A 91 -26.62 81.83 69.57
CA LEU A 91 -27.46 80.83 68.91
C LEU A 91 -27.29 80.83 67.37
N LEU A 92 -27.19 82.01 66.76
CA LEU A 92 -26.91 82.15 65.32
C LEU A 92 -25.52 81.62 64.95
N GLN A 93 -24.51 81.85 65.80
CA GLN A 93 -23.18 81.30 65.63
C GLN A 93 -23.17 79.76 65.73
N GLN A 94 -23.90 79.20 66.69
CA GLN A 94 -24.09 77.75 66.83
C GLN A 94 -24.82 77.15 65.62
N ILE A 95 -25.87 77.80 65.11
CA ILE A 95 -26.58 77.37 63.91
C ILE A 95 -25.64 77.38 62.69
N GLN A 96 -24.79 78.39 62.56
CA GLN A 96 -23.83 78.47 61.47
C GLN A 96 -22.74 77.40 61.57
N GLN A 97 -22.29 77.08 62.79
CA GLN A 97 -21.37 75.98 63.07
C GLN A 97 -22.00 74.61 62.80
N LEU A 98 -23.25 74.39 63.19
CA LEU A 98 -23.99 73.16 62.88
C LEU A 98 -24.22 73.01 61.38
N LYS A 99 -24.52 74.10 60.66
CA LYS A 99 -24.64 74.08 59.20
C LYS A 99 -23.32 73.71 58.51
N SER A 100 -22.19 74.28 58.96
CA SER A 100 -20.88 73.92 58.40
C SER A 100 -20.55 72.45 58.68
N GLN A 101 -20.85 71.94 59.88
CA GLN A 101 -20.72 70.51 60.21
C GLN A 101 -21.59 69.62 59.32
N ILE A 102 -22.85 69.98 59.07
CA ILE A 102 -23.74 69.23 58.16
C ILE A 102 -23.18 69.20 56.74
N THR A 103 -22.65 70.31 56.23
CA THR A 103 -22.03 70.33 54.90
C THR A 103 -20.76 69.47 54.83
N ALA A 104 -19.93 69.49 55.88
CA ALA A 104 -18.75 68.63 55.97
C ALA A 104 -19.12 67.14 55.99
N LEU A 105 -20.09 66.75 56.82
CA LEU A 105 -20.62 65.38 56.88
C LEU A 105 -21.24 64.94 55.55
N LYS A 106 -21.91 65.84 54.83
CA LYS A 106 -22.49 65.55 53.51
C LYS A 106 -21.41 65.29 52.45
N ASN A 107 -20.34 66.09 52.46
CA ASN A 107 -19.20 65.89 51.58
C ASN A 107 -18.50 64.55 51.90
N GLU A 108 -18.31 64.25 53.18
CA GLU A 108 -17.75 62.97 53.62
C GLU A 108 -18.62 61.77 53.18
N ASN A 109 -19.94 61.88 53.30
CA ASN A 109 -20.86 60.83 52.84
C ASN A 109 -20.80 60.62 51.32
N THR A 110 -20.60 61.68 50.55
CA THR A 110 -20.42 61.58 49.09
C THR A 110 -19.09 60.90 48.74
N GLN A 111 -18.02 61.22 49.47
CA GLN A 111 -16.73 60.54 49.32
C GLN A 111 -16.82 59.05 49.68
N ARG A 112 -17.49 58.71 50.79
CA ARG A 112 -17.75 57.31 51.19
C ARG A 112 -18.54 56.56 50.11
N GLN A 113 -19.56 57.18 49.54
CA GLN A 113 -20.37 56.57 48.49
C GLN A 113 -19.55 56.26 47.22
N ASN A 114 -18.67 57.18 46.82
CA ASN A 114 -17.74 56.97 45.70
C ASN A 114 -16.72 55.86 45.99
N LYS A 115 -16.29 55.73 47.25
CA LYS A 115 -15.40 54.63 47.65
C LYS A 115 -16.13 53.28 47.59
N ILE A 116 -17.38 53.22 48.05
CA ILE A 116 -18.21 52.01 47.99
C ILE A 116 -18.45 51.58 46.53
N SER A 117 -18.76 52.50 45.62
CA SER A 117 -18.94 52.17 44.20
C SER A 117 -17.67 51.60 43.57
N THR A 118 -16.51 52.21 43.89
CA THR A 118 -15.20 51.72 43.44
C THR A 118 -14.91 50.31 43.96
N LEU A 119 -15.08 50.08 45.27
CA LEU A 119 -14.87 48.76 45.89
C LEU A 119 -15.82 47.70 45.33
N ASN A 120 -17.07 48.05 45.01
CA ASN A 120 -18.01 47.13 44.37
C ASN A 120 -17.54 46.72 42.97
N SER A 121 -17.00 47.66 42.19
CA SER A 121 -16.43 47.34 40.87
C SER A 121 -15.22 46.41 40.97
N GLU A 122 -14.36 46.62 41.97
CA GLU A 122 -13.20 45.77 42.25
C GLU A 122 -13.64 44.35 42.69
N ASN A 123 -14.62 44.26 43.59
CA ASN A 123 -15.19 42.98 44.02
C ASN A 123 -15.79 42.19 42.85
N ASN A 124 -16.45 42.86 41.91
CA ASN A 124 -16.99 42.21 40.71
C ASN A 124 -15.87 41.67 39.81
N LYS A 125 -14.78 42.43 39.62
CA LYS A 125 -13.59 41.97 38.88
C LYS A 125 -12.93 40.76 39.57
N LEU A 126 -12.78 40.78 40.89
CA LEU A 126 -12.22 39.66 41.66
C LEU A 126 -13.08 38.40 41.55
N LYS A 127 -14.41 38.52 41.60
CA LYS A 127 -15.32 37.38 41.38
C LYS A 127 -15.17 36.78 39.97
N GLN A 128 -15.04 37.62 38.95
CA GLN A 128 -14.79 37.15 37.58
C GLN A 128 -13.45 36.42 37.47
N GLN A 129 -12.39 36.95 38.09
CA GLN A 129 -11.08 36.28 38.15
C GLN A 129 -11.16 34.93 38.87
N LEU A 130 -11.93 34.85 39.96
CA LEU A 130 -12.10 33.60 40.72
C LEU A 130 -12.83 32.54 39.90
N ASN A 131 -13.89 32.92 39.16
CA ASN A 131 -14.57 32.01 38.24
C ASN A 131 -13.63 31.50 37.15
N ARG A 132 -12.83 32.41 36.55
CA ARG A 132 -11.81 32.04 35.55
C ARG A 132 -10.79 31.05 36.11
N MET A 133 -10.35 31.25 37.34
CA MET A 133 -9.45 30.32 38.03
C MET A 133 -10.07 28.94 38.24
N HIS A 134 -11.38 28.88 38.53
CA HIS A 134 -12.09 27.61 38.67
C HIS A 134 -12.15 26.84 37.35
N ASP A 135 -12.47 27.52 36.24
CA ASP A 135 -12.50 26.91 34.90
C ASP A 135 -11.12 26.36 34.50
N LEU A 136 -10.06 27.17 34.71
CA LEU A 136 -8.69 26.77 34.43
C LEU A 136 -8.25 25.57 35.29
N LYS A 137 -8.73 25.47 36.53
CA LYS A 137 -8.46 24.31 37.39
C LYS A 137 -9.11 23.06 36.83
N ASN A 138 -10.35 23.16 36.36
CA ASN A 138 -11.07 22.03 35.78
C ASN A 138 -10.42 21.56 34.47
N GLU A 139 -10.01 22.50 33.62
CA GLU A 139 -9.25 22.20 32.40
C GLU A 139 -7.92 21.51 32.71
N ASN A 140 -7.15 22.04 33.68
CA ASN A 140 -5.91 21.40 34.12
C ASN A 140 -6.12 19.97 34.64
N ASN A 141 -7.22 19.71 35.34
CA ASN A 141 -7.55 18.36 35.79
C ASN A 141 -7.83 17.42 34.61
N HIS A 142 -8.55 17.89 33.58
CA HIS A 142 -8.79 17.09 32.38
C HIS A 142 -7.50 16.84 31.58
N LEU A 143 -6.66 17.86 31.42
CA LEU A 143 -5.36 17.74 30.77
C LEU A 143 -4.45 16.75 31.51
N LYS A 144 -4.43 16.78 32.85
CA LYS A 144 -3.69 15.80 33.66
C LYS A 144 -4.15 14.35 33.40
N GLN A 145 -5.46 14.13 33.32
CA GLN A 145 -6.00 12.80 33.00
C GLN A 145 -5.59 12.36 31.58
N SER A 146 -5.62 13.27 30.61
CA SER A 146 -5.19 12.99 29.23
C SER A 146 -3.69 12.63 29.16
N VAL A 147 -2.83 13.41 29.84
CA VAL A 147 -1.39 13.13 29.93
C VAL A 147 -1.12 11.79 30.59
N HIS A 148 -1.85 11.46 31.67
CA HIS A 148 -1.71 10.17 32.33
C HIS A 148 -2.04 9.01 31.37
N TYR A 149 -3.17 9.09 30.66
CA TYR A 149 -3.55 8.10 29.65
C TYR A 149 -2.50 7.93 28.53
N LEU A 150 -1.97 9.04 28.02
CA LEU A 150 -0.93 9.01 26.99
C LEU A 150 0.39 8.43 27.51
N THR A 151 0.71 8.66 28.79
CA THR A 151 1.90 8.11 29.44
C THR A 151 1.78 6.59 29.56
N GLU A 152 0.65 6.06 30.03
CA GLU A 152 0.42 4.61 30.09
C GLU A 152 0.50 3.95 28.70
N LYS A 153 -0.05 4.62 27.68
CA LYS A 153 0.05 4.16 26.29
C LYS A 153 1.51 4.13 25.84
N ARG A 154 2.28 5.19 26.09
CA ARG A 154 3.71 5.27 25.75
C ARG A 154 4.48 4.13 26.40
N ASP A 155 4.27 3.88 27.69
CA ASP A 155 5.00 2.86 28.44
C ASP A 155 4.73 1.45 27.89
N LYS A 156 3.46 1.15 27.52
CA LYS A 156 3.11 -0.09 26.83
C LYS A 156 3.81 -0.24 25.48
N HIS A 157 3.89 0.84 24.69
CA HIS A 157 4.62 0.79 23.41
C HIS A 157 6.12 0.59 23.62
N GLN A 158 6.71 1.25 24.61
CA GLN A 158 8.12 1.10 24.94
C GLN A 158 8.46 -0.34 25.38
N GLN A 159 7.58 -0.97 26.15
CA GLN A 159 7.71 -2.38 26.52
C GLN A 159 7.67 -3.30 25.30
N ILE A 160 6.74 -3.06 24.36
CA ILE A 160 6.63 -3.84 23.12
C ILE A 160 7.88 -3.66 22.24
N VAL A 161 8.42 -2.44 22.14
CA VAL A 161 9.65 -2.17 21.39
C VAL A 161 10.82 -2.94 22.01
N ALA A 162 11.00 -2.87 23.32
CA ALA A 162 12.05 -3.61 24.02
C ALA A 162 11.95 -5.13 23.79
N GLN A 163 10.74 -5.71 23.88
CA GLN A 163 10.51 -7.12 23.61
C GLN A 163 10.85 -7.49 22.16
N LYS A 164 10.51 -6.63 21.19
CA LYS A 164 10.83 -6.86 19.78
C LYS A 164 12.32 -6.77 19.51
N ASP A 165 13.02 -5.82 20.13
CA ASP A 165 14.47 -5.67 19.99
C ASP A 165 15.22 -6.89 20.54
N GLU A 166 14.75 -7.47 21.64
CA GLU A 166 15.28 -8.72 22.19
C GLU A 166 15.12 -9.89 21.22
N VAL A 167 13.93 -10.08 20.64
CA VAL A 167 13.69 -11.12 19.63
C VAL A 167 14.55 -10.91 18.38
N ILE A 168 14.71 -9.66 17.94
CA ILE A 168 15.59 -9.33 16.81
C ILE A 168 17.04 -9.70 17.13
N ALA A 169 17.51 -9.44 18.36
CA ALA A 169 18.85 -9.82 18.79
C ALA A 169 19.04 -11.35 18.80
N GLN A 170 18.05 -12.09 19.31
CA GLN A 170 18.07 -13.56 19.31
C GLN A 170 18.13 -14.12 17.88
N ILE A 171 17.25 -13.67 16.98
CA ILE A 171 17.26 -14.13 15.57
C ILE A 171 18.58 -13.79 14.88
N LYS A 172 19.14 -12.60 15.11
CA LYS A 172 20.45 -12.23 14.55
C LYS A 172 21.56 -13.15 15.02
N GLN A 173 21.53 -13.54 16.29
CA GLN A 173 22.50 -14.47 16.86
C GLN A 173 22.36 -15.87 16.24
N GLU A 174 21.14 -16.39 16.14
CA GLU A 174 20.86 -17.68 15.48
C GLU A 174 21.30 -17.66 14.01
N MET A 175 21.07 -16.57 13.29
CA MET A 175 21.55 -16.40 11.92
C MET A 175 23.09 -16.43 11.83
N TYR A 176 23.77 -15.79 12.77
CA TYR A 176 25.24 -15.77 12.81
C TYR A 176 25.80 -17.17 13.08
N GLU A 177 25.18 -17.92 14.00
CA GLU A 177 25.55 -19.30 14.32
C GLU A 177 25.26 -20.24 13.14
N MET A 178 24.09 -20.14 12.53
CA MET A 178 23.73 -20.93 11.34
C MET A 178 24.66 -20.62 10.16
N LYS A 179 25.03 -19.35 9.96
CA LYS A 179 25.98 -18.95 8.91
C LYS A 179 27.36 -19.54 9.16
N GLN A 180 27.84 -19.52 10.40
CA GLN A 180 29.11 -20.16 10.75
C GLN A 180 29.05 -21.68 10.57
N ALA A 181 27.96 -22.33 10.99
CA ALA A 181 27.75 -23.77 10.78
C ALA A 181 27.70 -24.14 9.30
N ALA A 182 27.06 -23.31 8.46
CA ALA A 182 27.04 -23.48 7.01
C ALA A 182 28.42 -23.26 6.36
N GLN A 183 29.24 -22.35 6.91
CA GLN A 183 30.63 -22.17 6.47
C GLN A 183 31.54 -23.34 6.88
N GLN A 184 31.35 -23.89 8.08
CA GLN A 184 32.08 -25.08 8.54
C GLN A 184 31.67 -26.34 7.76
N ASN A 185 30.40 -26.45 7.40
CA ASN A 185 29.86 -27.52 6.54
C ASN A 185 29.92 -27.18 5.04
N PHE A 186 30.78 -26.24 4.63
CA PHE A 186 30.91 -25.85 3.23
C PHE A 186 31.57 -26.99 2.42
N VAL A 187 30.75 -27.92 1.95
CA VAL A 187 31.03 -28.68 0.74
C VAL A 187 30.71 -27.72 -0.40
N PRO A 188 31.67 -27.32 -1.26
CA PRO A 188 31.37 -26.49 -2.40
C PRO A 188 30.39 -27.25 -3.30
N GLN A 189 29.09 -26.93 -3.19
CA GLN A 189 28.13 -27.33 -4.20
C GLN A 189 28.49 -26.52 -5.45
N TYR A 190 29.09 -27.19 -6.43
CA TYR A 190 29.30 -26.64 -7.75
C TYR A 190 27.94 -26.25 -8.31
N THR A 191 27.65 -24.94 -8.32
CA THR A 191 26.53 -24.38 -9.05
C THR A 191 27.05 -24.09 -10.46
N PRO A 192 26.70 -24.91 -11.48
CA PRO A 192 27.15 -24.64 -12.83
C PRO A 192 26.65 -23.26 -13.26
N PRO A 193 27.50 -22.46 -13.93
CA PRO A 193 27.03 -21.23 -14.56
C PRO A 193 25.89 -21.58 -15.50
N LYS A 194 24.82 -20.76 -15.47
CA LYS A 194 23.66 -20.95 -16.35
C LYS A 194 24.15 -21.03 -17.81
N PRO A 195 23.69 -22.01 -18.59
CA PRO A 195 24.08 -22.12 -19.99
C PRO A 195 23.74 -20.81 -20.71
N LYS A 196 24.72 -20.28 -21.46
CA LYS A 196 24.54 -19.06 -22.27
C LYS A 196 23.38 -19.30 -23.25
N GLU A 197 22.51 -18.31 -23.44
CA GLU A 197 21.37 -18.36 -24.39
C GLU A 197 21.79 -18.43 -25.88
N THR A 198 23.08 -18.62 -26.16
CA THR A 198 23.62 -18.72 -27.51
C THR A 198 23.44 -20.12 -28.06
N ALA A 199 23.09 -20.24 -29.34
CA ALA A 199 23.04 -21.51 -30.05
C ALA A 199 24.38 -22.27 -29.91
N LEU A 200 24.30 -23.57 -29.62
CA LEU A 200 25.46 -24.45 -29.42
C LEU A 200 26.37 -24.50 -30.66
N LEU A 201 25.75 -24.62 -31.84
CA LEU A 201 26.40 -24.62 -33.15
C LEU A 201 25.62 -23.71 -34.10
N GLN A 202 26.33 -23.04 -35.01
CA GLN A 202 25.74 -22.22 -36.06
C GLN A 202 25.79 -22.97 -37.39
N PHE A 203 24.79 -22.74 -38.25
CA PHE A 203 24.76 -23.33 -39.59
C PHE A 203 25.85 -22.73 -40.49
N GLY A 204 26.35 -23.56 -41.42
CA GLY A 204 27.24 -23.13 -42.50
C GLY A 204 26.47 -22.56 -43.70
N GLN A 205 27.12 -22.56 -44.86
CA GLN A 205 26.53 -22.08 -46.12
C GLN A 205 25.76 -23.15 -46.92
N GLU A 206 25.90 -24.43 -46.52
CA GLU A 206 25.16 -25.53 -47.17
C GLU A 206 23.68 -25.49 -46.77
N VAL A 207 22.84 -25.94 -47.70
CA VAL A 207 21.37 -25.97 -47.57
C VAL A 207 20.91 -27.41 -47.61
N ASP A 208 19.91 -27.73 -46.78
CA ASP A 208 19.23 -29.03 -46.80
C ASP A 208 18.63 -29.32 -48.18
N LEU A 209 19.03 -30.44 -48.80
CA LEU A 209 18.44 -30.97 -50.03
C LEU A 209 17.09 -31.64 -49.76
N TYR A 210 16.89 -32.14 -48.54
CA TYR A 210 15.65 -32.71 -48.04
C TYR A 210 15.53 -32.44 -46.54
N GLU A 211 14.32 -32.60 -46.02
CA GLU A 211 13.96 -32.25 -44.65
C GLU A 211 14.96 -32.78 -43.61
N ASN A 212 15.54 -31.85 -42.84
CA ASN A 212 16.45 -32.10 -41.73
C ASN A 212 17.71 -32.90 -42.12
N GLU A 213 18.22 -32.74 -43.34
CA GLU A 213 19.41 -33.42 -43.83
C GLU A 213 20.66 -33.11 -42.98
N ILE A 214 21.01 -31.84 -42.81
CA ILE A 214 22.19 -31.41 -42.04
C ILE A 214 22.08 -31.90 -40.59
N LEU A 215 20.88 -31.84 -40.00
CA LEU A 215 20.64 -32.36 -38.66
C LEU A 215 20.85 -33.88 -38.61
N SER A 216 20.34 -34.63 -39.59
CA SER A 216 20.51 -36.09 -39.68
C SER A 216 21.99 -36.48 -39.79
N PHE A 217 22.77 -35.79 -40.64
CA PHE A 217 24.21 -36.02 -40.76
C PHE A 217 24.96 -35.69 -39.47
N THR A 218 24.63 -34.55 -38.84
CA THR A 218 25.26 -34.13 -37.60
C THR A 218 24.98 -35.15 -36.49
N ARG A 219 23.73 -35.61 -36.35
CA ARG A 219 23.36 -36.66 -35.39
C ARG A 219 24.09 -37.97 -35.69
N LYS A 220 24.16 -38.41 -36.95
CA LYS A 220 24.92 -39.61 -37.36
C LYS A 220 26.39 -39.53 -36.96
N ALA A 221 27.02 -38.36 -37.12
CA ALA A 221 28.40 -38.15 -36.69
C ALA A 221 28.57 -38.24 -35.16
N LEU A 222 27.65 -37.62 -34.40
CA LEU A 222 27.64 -37.68 -32.94
C LEU A 222 27.37 -39.11 -32.42
N GLU A 223 26.41 -39.82 -33.01
CA GLU A 223 26.10 -41.21 -32.68
C GLU A 223 27.27 -42.15 -33.01
N PHE A 224 27.98 -41.90 -34.11
CA PHE A 224 29.20 -42.64 -34.46
C PHE A 224 30.30 -42.38 -33.42
N ALA A 225 30.52 -41.13 -33.02
CA ALA A 225 31.49 -40.79 -31.98
C ALA A 225 31.11 -41.43 -30.64
N LEU A 226 29.82 -41.43 -30.28
CA LEU A 226 29.32 -42.06 -29.06
C LEU A 226 29.58 -43.57 -29.05
N LYS A 227 29.39 -44.26 -30.19
CA LYS A 227 29.61 -45.70 -30.31
C LYS A 227 31.09 -46.10 -30.32
N ASN A 228 31.95 -45.32 -30.99
CA ASN A 228 33.33 -45.73 -31.28
C ASN A 228 34.40 -45.05 -30.42
N HIS A 229 34.09 -43.89 -29.82
CA HIS A 229 35.07 -43.01 -29.19
C HIS A 229 34.65 -42.56 -27.79
N THR A 230 33.88 -43.38 -27.06
CA THR A 230 33.52 -43.08 -25.67
C THR A 230 33.78 -44.25 -24.72
N TYR A 231 34.26 -43.91 -23.52
CA TYR A 231 34.27 -44.82 -22.38
C TYR A 231 32.97 -44.68 -21.58
N ASP A 232 32.55 -45.77 -20.94
CA ASP A 232 31.40 -45.75 -20.05
C ASP A 232 31.59 -44.70 -18.94
N LYS A 233 30.52 -43.96 -18.63
CA LYS A 233 30.48 -42.87 -17.63
C LYS A 233 31.45 -41.70 -17.84
N SER A 234 32.06 -41.59 -19.02
CA SER A 234 32.95 -40.46 -19.32
C SER A 234 32.18 -39.15 -19.49
N ARG A 235 32.79 -38.01 -19.11
CA ARG A 235 32.18 -36.69 -19.33
C ARG A 235 31.89 -36.44 -20.81
N TYR A 236 32.78 -36.89 -21.69
CA TYR A 236 32.61 -36.77 -23.13
C TYR A 236 31.32 -37.48 -23.60
N ARG A 237 31.08 -38.72 -23.13
CA ARG A 237 29.82 -39.44 -23.40
C ARG A 237 28.60 -38.67 -22.92
N HIS A 238 28.60 -38.21 -21.66
CA HIS A 238 27.46 -37.49 -21.09
C HIS A 238 27.14 -36.21 -21.86
N VAL A 239 28.15 -35.47 -22.35
CA VAL A 239 27.92 -34.28 -23.19
C VAL A 239 27.29 -34.67 -24.53
N LEU A 240 27.77 -35.72 -25.19
CA LEU A 240 27.20 -36.15 -26.47
C LEU A 240 25.77 -36.65 -26.33
N GLU A 241 25.46 -37.42 -25.27
CA GLU A 241 24.11 -37.88 -24.97
C GLU A 241 23.15 -36.71 -24.70
N ASP A 242 23.58 -35.72 -23.91
CA ASP A 242 22.81 -34.52 -23.59
C ASP A 242 22.49 -33.71 -24.86
N VAL A 243 23.48 -33.48 -25.73
CA VAL A 243 23.28 -32.79 -27.01
C VAL A 243 22.34 -33.57 -27.93
N LEU A 244 22.45 -34.90 -28.00
CA LEU A 244 21.57 -35.74 -28.81
C LEU A 244 20.12 -35.76 -28.29
N GLN A 245 19.94 -35.72 -26.96
CA GLN A 245 18.62 -35.66 -26.32
C GLN A 245 17.95 -34.29 -26.55
N ALA A 246 18.72 -33.20 -26.50
CA ALA A 246 18.21 -31.86 -26.76
C ALA A 246 17.80 -31.63 -28.23
N ASN A 247 18.31 -32.45 -29.16
CA ASN A 247 18.05 -32.33 -30.60
C ASN A 247 17.44 -33.63 -31.16
N PRO A 248 16.17 -33.93 -30.83
CA PRO A 248 15.49 -35.12 -31.34
C PRO A 248 15.26 -35.01 -32.85
N LEU A 249 15.37 -36.14 -33.54
CA LEU A 249 14.99 -36.29 -34.94
C LEU A 249 13.84 -37.29 -35.00
N GLU A 250 12.61 -36.78 -35.05
CA GLU A 250 11.40 -37.63 -35.03
C GLU A 250 11.33 -38.57 -36.24
N ARG A 251 11.76 -38.07 -37.41
CA ARG A 251 11.79 -38.83 -38.66
C ARG A 251 13.10 -38.63 -39.39
N ASP A 252 13.83 -39.72 -39.63
CA ASP A 252 15.08 -39.71 -40.39
C ASP A 252 14.83 -39.94 -41.89
N VAL A 253 14.53 -38.86 -42.61
CA VAL A 253 14.30 -38.87 -44.06
C VAL A 253 15.52 -39.37 -44.83
N ARG A 254 16.74 -39.12 -44.34
CA ARG A 254 18.00 -39.62 -44.93
C ARG A 254 18.02 -41.15 -44.97
N ALA A 255 17.78 -41.79 -43.82
CA ALA A 255 17.79 -43.25 -43.71
C ALA A 255 16.62 -43.90 -44.46
N GLU A 256 15.48 -43.23 -44.59
CA GLU A 256 14.39 -43.68 -45.46
C GLU A 256 14.77 -43.62 -46.94
N LYS A 257 15.32 -42.50 -47.39
CA LYS A 257 15.82 -42.32 -48.76
C LYS A 257 16.90 -43.33 -49.10
N GLU A 258 17.86 -43.56 -48.21
CA GLU A 258 18.89 -44.59 -48.38
C GLU A 258 18.27 -45.98 -48.59
N ARG A 259 17.31 -46.37 -47.73
CA ARG A 259 16.62 -47.66 -47.84
C ARG A 259 15.81 -47.79 -49.13
N GLU A 260 15.09 -46.75 -49.53
CA GLU A 260 14.34 -46.72 -50.78
C GLU A 260 15.25 -46.84 -52.00
N PHE A 261 16.36 -46.10 -52.02
CA PHE A 261 17.34 -46.19 -53.09
C PHE A 261 17.95 -47.59 -53.19
N HIS A 262 18.31 -48.18 -52.04
CA HIS A 262 18.78 -49.56 -51.98
C HIS A 262 17.75 -50.55 -52.54
N LYS A 263 16.45 -50.36 -52.27
CA LYS A 263 15.38 -51.21 -52.84
C LYS A 263 15.32 -51.10 -54.37
N ILE A 264 15.32 -49.87 -54.90
CA ILE A 264 15.29 -49.62 -56.36
C ILE A 264 16.51 -50.29 -57.02
N MET A 265 17.69 -50.09 -56.45
CA MET A 265 18.95 -50.58 -57.00
C MET A 265 19.15 -52.08 -56.78
N HIS A 266 18.49 -52.70 -55.80
CA HIS A 266 18.54 -54.15 -55.59
C HIS A 266 17.84 -54.91 -56.72
N THR A 267 16.74 -54.35 -57.26
CA THR A 267 16.01 -54.92 -58.39
C THR A 267 16.57 -54.50 -59.76
N TYR A 268 17.66 -53.72 -59.77
CA TYR A 268 18.21 -53.15 -60.98
C TYR A 268 18.99 -54.17 -61.81
N HIS A 269 18.47 -54.50 -62.99
CA HIS A 269 19.15 -55.35 -63.98
C HIS A 269 19.40 -54.63 -65.32
N ARG A 270 18.46 -53.78 -65.74
CA ARG A 270 18.58 -52.91 -66.91
C ARG A 270 17.81 -51.63 -66.64
N MET A 271 18.12 -50.55 -67.35
CA MET A 271 17.35 -49.31 -67.28
C MET A 271 15.98 -49.48 -67.95
N ASP A 272 14.99 -49.94 -67.19
CA ASP A 272 13.59 -50.03 -67.62
C ASP A 272 12.81 -48.75 -67.26
N ASN A 273 11.61 -48.61 -67.84
CA ASN A 273 10.78 -47.42 -67.61
C ASN A 273 10.35 -47.30 -66.14
N ALA A 274 10.14 -48.43 -65.46
CA ALA A 274 9.77 -48.46 -64.04
C ALA A 274 10.90 -47.95 -63.13
N THR A 275 12.14 -48.42 -63.31
CA THR A 275 13.32 -47.92 -62.58
C THR A 275 13.56 -46.46 -62.90
N ARG A 276 13.42 -46.04 -64.16
CA ARG A 276 13.57 -44.63 -64.55
C ARG A 276 12.58 -43.74 -63.81
N GLN A 277 11.30 -44.14 -63.75
CA GLN A 277 10.28 -43.43 -63.00
C GLN A 277 10.57 -43.42 -61.49
N ALA A 278 11.03 -44.54 -60.93
CA ALA A 278 11.38 -44.63 -59.52
C ALA A 278 12.56 -43.70 -59.15
N LEU A 279 13.62 -43.68 -59.97
CA LEU A 279 14.76 -42.77 -59.82
C LEU A 279 14.35 -41.31 -60.00
N SER A 280 13.49 -41.01 -60.97
CA SER A 280 12.96 -39.65 -61.17
C SER A 280 12.13 -39.18 -59.98
N LYS A 281 11.25 -40.04 -59.44
CA LYS A 281 10.44 -39.75 -58.24
C LYS A 281 11.32 -39.53 -57.01
N PHE A 282 12.45 -40.23 -56.94
CA PHE A 282 13.41 -40.09 -55.86
C PHE A 282 14.18 -38.75 -55.90
N GLY A 283 14.26 -38.13 -57.07
CA GLY A 283 14.96 -36.86 -57.29
C GLY A 283 16.21 -36.96 -58.18
N PHE A 284 16.41 -38.08 -58.88
CA PHE A 284 17.49 -38.22 -59.86
C PHE A 284 17.05 -37.80 -61.26
N THR A 285 17.90 -37.07 -61.95
CA THR A 285 17.75 -36.77 -63.39
C THR A 285 18.69 -37.64 -64.20
N LEU A 286 18.16 -38.33 -65.22
CA LEU A 286 18.92 -39.21 -66.11
C LEU A 286 19.47 -38.43 -67.31
N ASN A 287 20.74 -38.62 -67.65
CA ASN A 287 21.36 -38.11 -68.87
C ASN A 287 22.01 -39.25 -69.66
N GLU A 288 21.60 -39.43 -70.92
CA GLU A 288 21.90 -40.60 -71.76
C GLU A 288 23.04 -40.38 -72.77
N GLN A 289 24.06 -39.64 -72.40
CA GLN A 289 25.12 -39.24 -73.33
C GLN A 289 26.20 -40.31 -73.61
N SER A 290 26.24 -41.47 -72.92
CA SER A 290 27.36 -42.43 -73.06
C SER A 290 26.97 -43.92 -72.93
N VAL A 291 27.95 -44.83 -72.98
CA VAL A 291 27.80 -46.28 -72.69
C VAL A 291 27.23 -46.54 -71.28
N HIS A 292 27.42 -45.60 -70.35
CA HIS A 292 26.79 -45.57 -69.04
C HIS A 292 25.75 -44.44 -68.96
N HIS A 293 24.66 -44.67 -68.21
CA HIS A 293 23.73 -43.62 -67.84
C HIS A 293 24.34 -42.73 -66.76
N LYS A 294 24.30 -41.42 -66.94
CA LYS A 294 24.64 -40.46 -65.89
C LYS A 294 23.37 -40.11 -65.11
N ILE A 295 23.45 -40.13 -63.78
CA ILE A 295 22.37 -39.70 -62.90
C ILE A 295 22.84 -38.53 -62.04
N VAL A 296 22.00 -37.51 -61.90
CA VAL A 296 22.29 -36.31 -61.11
C VAL A 296 21.25 -36.17 -60.01
N PHE A 297 21.68 -36.07 -58.75
CA PHE A 297 20.78 -35.94 -57.62
C PHE A 297 20.33 -34.49 -57.41
N MET A 298 19.01 -34.26 -57.28
CA MET A 298 18.40 -32.94 -57.01
C MET A 298 18.89 -31.82 -57.95
N GLN A 299 19.23 -32.17 -59.20
CA GLN A 299 19.78 -31.24 -60.22
C GLN A 299 21.10 -30.55 -59.81
N GLN A 300 21.75 -31.03 -58.75
CA GLN A 300 23.04 -30.52 -58.28
C GLN A 300 24.17 -31.25 -59.02
N THR A 301 24.90 -30.53 -59.86
CA THR A 301 26.00 -31.11 -60.67
C THR A 301 27.11 -31.74 -59.82
N ARG A 302 27.29 -31.25 -58.58
CA ARG A 302 28.21 -31.82 -57.58
C ARG A 302 27.95 -33.30 -57.30
N TYR A 303 26.69 -33.75 -57.40
CA TYR A 303 26.24 -35.10 -57.06
C TYR A 303 25.86 -35.90 -58.32
N THR A 304 26.86 -36.18 -59.15
CA THR A 304 26.70 -36.94 -60.40
C THR A 304 27.30 -38.34 -60.27
N PHE A 305 26.55 -39.37 -60.67
CA PHE A 305 26.97 -40.77 -60.64
C PHE A 305 26.75 -41.46 -61.99
N THR A 306 27.45 -42.56 -62.23
CA THR A 306 27.33 -43.36 -63.45
C THR A 306 26.77 -44.75 -63.16
N ILE A 307 25.75 -45.16 -63.90
CA ILE A 307 25.11 -46.48 -63.84
C ILE A 307 25.28 -47.19 -65.19
N SER A 308 25.60 -48.47 -65.20
CA SER A 308 25.67 -49.28 -66.43
C SER A 308 24.30 -49.40 -67.10
N LYS A 309 24.23 -49.35 -68.44
CA LYS A 309 22.98 -49.53 -69.21
C LYS A 309 22.32 -50.90 -68.96
N THR A 310 23.16 -51.92 -68.88
CA THR A 310 22.79 -53.30 -68.59
C THR A 310 23.73 -53.81 -67.50
N GLY A 311 23.16 -54.35 -66.42
CA GLY A 311 23.92 -55.08 -65.41
C GLY A 311 24.30 -56.44 -66.00
N SER A 312 25.54 -56.60 -66.45
CA SER A 312 26.09 -57.92 -66.81
C SER A 312 26.24 -58.82 -65.57
N ASP A 313 26.20 -58.23 -64.38
CA ASP A 313 26.36 -58.87 -63.09
C ASP A 313 25.23 -58.45 -62.14
N ILE A 314 24.69 -59.41 -61.39
CA ILE A 314 23.68 -59.26 -60.34
C ILE A 314 24.17 -58.31 -59.24
N HIS A 315 25.49 -58.13 -59.10
CA HIS A 315 26.09 -57.21 -58.14
C HIS A 315 26.17 -55.75 -58.61
N GLY A 316 25.95 -55.46 -59.90
CA GLY A 316 26.11 -54.12 -60.47
C GLY A 316 25.21 -53.07 -59.79
N GLY A 317 23.93 -53.39 -59.61
CA GLY A 317 22.97 -52.54 -58.89
C GLY A 317 23.34 -52.36 -57.41
N LYS A 318 23.74 -53.44 -56.72
CA LYS A 318 24.15 -53.41 -55.30
C LYS A 318 25.40 -52.56 -55.06
N ASN A 319 26.37 -52.64 -55.96
CA ASN A 319 27.61 -51.86 -55.88
C ASN A 319 27.35 -50.38 -56.14
N CYS A 320 26.49 -50.06 -57.11
CA CYS A 320 26.05 -48.69 -57.34
C CYS A 320 25.29 -48.15 -56.11
N ALA A 321 24.40 -48.94 -55.52
CA ALA A 321 23.67 -48.58 -54.30
C ALA A 321 24.64 -48.16 -53.19
N ARG A 322 25.61 -49.02 -52.88
CA ARG A 322 26.63 -48.76 -51.85
C ARG A 322 27.47 -47.53 -52.13
N ASN A 323 27.86 -47.33 -53.39
CA ASN A 323 28.68 -46.19 -53.80
C ASN A 323 27.89 -44.89 -53.58
N VAL A 324 26.71 -44.76 -54.18
CA VAL A 324 25.88 -43.55 -54.06
C VAL A 324 25.50 -43.28 -52.61
N SER A 325 25.10 -44.30 -51.84
CA SER A 325 24.78 -44.11 -50.42
C SER A 325 25.95 -43.53 -49.64
N ARG A 326 27.19 -43.97 -49.89
CA ARG A 326 28.37 -43.40 -49.24
C ARG A 326 28.58 -41.91 -49.54
N PHE A 327 28.15 -41.44 -50.71
CA PHE A 327 28.29 -40.04 -51.12
C PHE A 327 27.11 -39.15 -50.70
N LEU A 328 25.90 -39.71 -50.58
CA LEU A 328 24.66 -38.95 -50.36
C LEU A 328 23.98 -39.17 -49.01
N PHE A 329 24.25 -40.27 -48.29
CA PHE A 329 23.53 -40.68 -47.08
C PHE A 329 24.46 -41.08 -45.92
#